data_AF-A0A7S3YLW3-F1
#
_entry.id   AF-A0A7S3YLW3-F1
#
_cell.length_a   1.000
_cell.length_b   1.000
_cell.length_c   1.000
_cell.angle_alpha   90.00
_cell.angle_beta   90.00
_cell.angle_gamma   90.00
#
_symmetry.space_group_name_H-M   'P 1'
#
loop_
_entity.id
_entity.type
_entity.pdbx_description
1 polymer ?
#
loop_
_entity_poly.entity_id
_entity_poly.type
_entity_poly.pdbx_seq_one_letter_code
_entity_poly.pdbx_strand_id
1 'polypeptide(L)'
;MEYFKKKSTMRMLFNILLVWAKTCGALGYRQGMNELLAVCLMVTKEDAAQHKKKNNNNKKKNTKTEASETGNTSREDAISIPDGLIDEDNIEPDSFALFRLLMQQMSPLYHSHPRDGIRQKQPNGTGNKHLSEGGIGSGSLKTPLDNRVYMIHHVMLRRLEPQLYFRLEKLNVLPQLYMLRWLRLLFAREASDINQLLPLLDALLGNSKGFELLNYMCLALVAGLKDELTKKEFEPAEVLKTLLRRQSIANSRALVEAAEVLHKDKLISMPVAQMQVYNAPLQGNGSRIEVVQNKHGGRRNRRAGQGRGGGGGGGGRRRRRR
;
A
#
# COMPACT_ATOMS: atom_id res chain seq x y z
N MET A 1 7.67 25.58 -5.81
CA MET A 1 6.71 26.10 -4.81
C MET A 1 5.95 27.35 -5.26
N GLU A 2 6.55 28.28 -6.00
CA GLU A 2 5.88 29.53 -6.43
C GLU A 2 4.67 29.30 -7.36
N TYR A 3 4.72 28.26 -8.20
CA TYR A 3 3.62 27.88 -9.09
C TYR A 3 2.29 27.65 -8.35
N PHE A 4 2.32 27.01 -7.18
CA PHE A 4 1.13 26.74 -6.37
C PHE A 4 0.66 27.94 -5.55
N LYS A 5 1.44 29.02 -5.48
CA LYS A 5 0.99 30.28 -4.85
C LYS A 5 0.08 31.09 -5.78
N LYS A 6 0.05 30.78 -7.08
CA LYS A 6 -0.77 31.48 -8.07
C LYS A 6 -2.26 31.17 -7.83
N LYS A 7 -3.10 32.21 -7.83
CA LYS A 7 -4.56 32.09 -7.66
C LYS A 7 -5.21 31.17 -8.71
N SER A 8 -4.72 31.22 -9.95
CA SER A 8 -5.20 30.34 -11.03
C SER A 8 -4.92 28.86 -10.73
N THR A 9 -3.70 28.52 -10.30
CA THR A 9 -3.33 27.15 -9.91
C THR A 9 -4.18 26.65 -8.74
N MET A 10 -4.36 27.47 -7.71
CA MET A 10 -5.19 27.10 -6.56
C MET A 10 -6.65 26.87 -6.95
N ARG A 11 -7.18 27.66 -7.91
CA ARG A 11 -8.51 27.46 -8.47
C ARG A 11 -8.63 26.13 -9.21
N MET A 12 -7.67 25.79 -10.07
CA MET A 12 -7.66 24.48 -10.76
C MET A 12 -7.65 23.31 -9.77
N LEU A 13 -6.77 23.35 -8.75
CA LEU A 13 -6.72 22.33 -7.70
C LEU A 13 -8.07 22.19 -6.99
N PHE A 14 -8.68 23.31 -6.60
CA PHE A 14 -9.97 23.32 -5.92
C PHE A 14 -11.08 22.74 -6.80
N ASN A 15 -11.18 23.19 -8.05
CA ASN A 15 -12.19 22.72 -9.00
C ASN A 15 -12.10 21.21 -9.21
N ILE A 16 -10.90 20.70 -9.48
CA ILE A 16 -10.67 19.28 -9.71
C ILE A 16 -11.06 18.46 -8.47
N LEU A 17 -10.63 18.87 -7.27
CA LEU A 17 -10.99 18.16 -6.03
C LEU A 17 -12.49 18.24 -5.75
N LEU A 18 -13.14 19.34 -6.07
CA LEU A 18 -14.59 19.51 -5.92
C LEU A 18 -15.36 18.58 -6.87
N VAL A 19 -14.95 18.53 -8.13
CA VAL A 19 -15.54 17.63 -9.13
C VAL A 19 -15.32 16.17 -8.72
N TRP A 20 -14.11 15.80 -8.31
CA TRP A 20 -13.82 14.47 -7.77
C TRP A 20 -14.72 14.13 -6.57
N ALA A 21 -14.80 15.00 -5.57
CA ALA A 21 -15.58 14.77 -4.36
C ALA A 21 -17.08 14.58 -4.66
N LYS A 22 -17.61 15.31 -5.65
CA LYS A 22 -19.02 15.19 -6.08
C LYS A 22 -19.28 13.95 -6.94
N THR A 23 -18.34 13.56 -7.79
CA THR A 23 -18.50 12.42 -8.71
C THR A 23 -18.19 11.08 -8.06
N CYS A 24 -17.29 11.04 -7.08
CA CYS A 24 -16.91 9.83 -6.35
C CYS A 24 -17.49 9.81 -4.93
N GLY A 25 -18.83 9.77 -4.85
CA GLY A 25 -19.59 9.96 -3.61
C GLY A 25 -19.33 8.98 -2.47
N ALA A 26 -18.77 7.79 -2.74
CA ALA A 26 -18.43 6.82 -1.70
C ALA A 26 -17.16 7.19 -0.92
N LEU A 27 -16.18 7.80 -1.59
CA LEU A 27 -14.88 8.15 -0.98
C LEU A 27 -14.80 9.62 -0.57
N GLY A 28 -15.37 10.50 -1.41
CA GLY A 28 -15.28 11.94 -1.29
C GLY A 28 -13.83 12.47 -1.34
N TYR A 29 -13.64 13.70 -0.86
CA TYR A 29 -12.31 14.26 -0.63
C TYR A 29 -11.73 13.73 0.69
N ARG A 30 -10.44 13.36 0.66
CA ARG A 30 -9.65 12.99 1.84
C ARG A 30 -8.34 13.78 1.87
N GLN A 31 -7.89 14.14 3.05
CA GLN A 31 -6.61 14.82 3.24
C GLN A 31 -5.47 14.02 2.58
N GLY A 32 -4.62 14.71 1.83
CA GLY A 32 -3.52 14.11 1.05
C GLY A 32 -3.83 13.97 -0.44
N MET A 33 -5.12 13.87 -0.83
CA MET A 33 -5.50 13.85 -2.26
C MET A 33 -5.06 15.12 -3.00
N ASN A 34 -5.07 16.25 -2.32
CA ASN A 34 -4.58 17.53 -2.84
C ASN A 34 -3.10 17.50 -3.22
N GLU A 35 -2.30 16.66 -2.55
CA GLU A 35 -0.87 16.53 -2.82
C GLU A 35 -0.62 15.64 -4.03
N LEU A 36 -1.36 14.53 -4.14
CA LEU A 36 -1.33 13.69 -5.34
C LEU A 36 -1.78 14.49 -6.57
N LEU A 37 -2.86 15.26 -6.44
CA LEU A 37 -3.32 16.13 -7.52
C LEU A 37 -2.29 17.19 -7.89
N ALA A 38 -1.59 17.76 -6.91
CA ALA A 38 -0.53 18.73 -7.17
C ALA A 38 0.56 18.12 -8.06
N VAL A 39 0.91 16.85 -7.85
CA VAL A 39 1.87 16.13 -8.70
C VAL A 39 1.31 15.92 -10.11
N CYS A 40 0.06 15.43 -10.24
CA CYS A 40 -0.60 15.29 -11.55
C CYS A 40 -0.58 16.61 -12.32
N LEU A 41 -0.97 17.71 -11.68
CA LEU A 41 -1.02 19.04 -12.28
C LEU A 41 0.36 19.53 -12.74
N MET A 42 1.41 19.23 -11.97
CA MET A 42 2.78 19.58 -12.36
C MET A 42 3.23 18.82 -13.60
N VAL A 43 3.01 17.50 -13.63
CA VAL A 43 3.41 16.63 -14.74
C VAL A 43 2.66 17.02 -16.01
N THR A 44 1.33 17.14 -15.95
CA THR A 44 0.50 17.55 -17.10
C THR A 44 0.95 18.89 -17.67
N LYS A 45 1.26 19.87 -16.83
CA LYS A 45 1.75 21.17 -17.29
C LYS A 45 3.12 21.06 -17.97
N GLU A 46 4.05 20.30 -17.39
CA GLU A 46 5.38 20.13 -17.96
C GLU A 46 5.30 19.42 -19.31
N ASP A 47 4.48 18.37 -19.40
CA ASP A 47 4.24 17.64 -20.65
C ASP A 47 3.63 18.55 -21.72
N ALA A 48 2.67 19.41 -21.37
CA ALA A 48 2.08 20.38 -22.30
C ALA A 48 3.12 21.39 -22.81
N ALA A 49 3.98 21.88 -21.92
CA ALA A 49 5.06 22.79 -22.30
C ALA A 49 6.09 22.12 -23.22
N GLN A 50 6.39 20.83 -22.99
CA GLN A 50 7.28 20.05 -23.86
C GLN A 50 6.65 19.79 -25.22
N HIS A 51 5.35 19.45 -25.26
CA HIS A 51 4.61 19.22 -26.49
C HIS A 51 4.61 20.47 -27.39
N LYS A 52 4.32 21.65 -26.82
CA LYS A 52 4.38 22.93 -27.53
C LYS A 52 5.78 23.24 -28.09
N LYS A 53 6.84 22.97 -27.32
CA LYS A 53 8.23 23.15 -27.78
C LYS A 53 8.55 22.25 -28.98
N LYS A 54 8.14 20.97 -28.93
CA LYS A 54 8.32 20.02 -30.05
C LYS A 54 7.59 20.48 -31.30
N ASN A 55 6.33 20.89 -31.18
CA ASN A 55 5.53 21.39 -32.31
C ASN A 55 6.13 22.64 -32.95
N ASN A 56 6.61 23.60 -32.14
CA ASN A 56 7.29 24.79 -32.64
C ASN A 56 8.61 24.47 -33.36
N ASN A 57 9.38 23.49 -32.86
CA ASN A 57 10.62 23.06 -33.51
C ASN A 57 10.35 22.37 -34.85
N ASN A 58 9.33 21.50 -34.92
CA ASN A 58 8.91 20.85 -36.16
C ASN A 58 8.44 21.88 -37.20
N LYS A 59 7.67 22.89 -36.79
CA LYS A 59 7.23 23.98 -37.67
C LYS A 59 8.42 24.78 -38.22
N LYS A 60 9.41 25.11 -37.37
CA LYS A 60 10.65 25.81 -37.78
C LYS A 60 11.53 24.98 -38.72
N LYS A 61 11.60 23.66 -38.52
CA LYS A 61 12.37 22.74 -39.37
C LYS A 61 11.74 22.65 -40.76
N ASN A 62 10.42 22.50 -40.83
CA ASN A 62 9.69 22.47 -42.11
C ASN A 62 9.83 23.79 -42.88
N THR A 63 9.79 24.95 -42.20
CA THR A 63 10.02 26.25 -42.87
C THR A 63 11.47 26.51 -43.32
N LYS A 64 12.44 25.71 -42.88
CA LYS A 64 13.87 25.85 -43.27
C LYS A 64 14.33 24.78 -44.28
N THR A 65 13.49 23.80 -44.60
CA THR A 65 13.82 22.67 -45.49
C THR A 65 12.95 22.70 -46.76
N GLU A 66 12.59 23.89 -47.25
CA GLU A 66 11.95 24.06 -48.57
C GLU A 66 12.98 24.30 -49.71
N ALA A 67 14.25 23.97 -49.49
CA ALA A 67 15.30 24.05 -50.50
C ALA A 67 16.25 22.84 -50.45
N SER A 68 15.72 21.63 -50.59
CA SER A 68 16.39 20.46 -51.23
C SER A 68 15.55 19.21 -51.00
N GLU A 69 14.89 18.76 -52.07
CA GLU A 69 14.29 17.43 -52.14
C GLU A 69 15.40 16.38 -52.27
N THR A 70 15.38 15.38 -51.40
CA THR A 70 15.58 13.93 -51.64
C THR A 70 16.28 13.27 -50.43
N GLY A 71 15.68 12.20 -49.92
CA GLY A 71 16.38 11.28 -49.01
C GLY A 71 15.50 10.69 -47.91
N ASN A 72 15.05 9.46 -48.15
CA ASN A 72 14.37 8.57 -47.20
C ASN A 72 15.00 8.58 -45.79
N THR A 73 14.17 8.67 -44.75
CA THR A 73 14.47 8.04 -43.46
C THR A 73 13.19 7.46 -42.86
N SER A 74 13.21 6.15 -42.69
CA SER A 74 12.19 5.30 -42.11
C SER A 74 12.08 5.45 -40.59
N ARG A 75 10.84 5.66 -40.14
CA ARG A 75 10.19 5.23 -38.88
C ARG A 75 11.00 5.23 -37.57
N GLU A 76 10.56 6.08 -36.65
CA GLU A 76 10.19 5.61 -35.31
C GLU A 76 8.71 5.97 -35.13
N ASP A 77 7.89 5.02 -34.64
CA ASP A 77 6.47 5.20 -34.35
C ASP A 77 6.30 6.19 -33.17
N ALA A 78 6.53 7.48 -33.43
CA ALA A 78 6.11 8.52 -32.53
C ALA A 78 4.59 8.52 -32.54
N ILE A 79 3.98 7.88 -31.53
CA ILE A 79 2.55 7.98 -31.26
C ILE A 79 2.21 9.46 -31.31
N SER A 80 1.52 9.88 -32.37
CA SER A 80 1.07 11.26 -32.51
C SER A 80 0.02 11.45 -31.42
N ILE A 81 0.35 12.25 -30.40
CA ILE A 81 -0.61 12.63 -29.37
C ILE A 81 -1.77 13.33 -30.10
N PRO A 82 -3.03 12.88 -29.94
CA PRO A 82 -4.17 13.50 -30.62
C PRO A 82 -4.24 15.00 -30.33
N ASP A 83 -4.62 15.78 -31.34
CA ASP A 83 -4.82 17.22 -31.19
C ASP A 83 -5.76 17.51 -30.01
N GLY A 84 -5.31 18.38 -29.09
CA GLY A 84 -6.06 18.76 -27.89
C GLY A 84 -5.76 17.96 -26.62
N LEU A 85 -4.98 16.87 -26.69
CA LEU A 85 -4.53 16.13 -25.50
C LEU A 85 -3.15 16.65 -25.05
N ILE A 86 -3.00 16.95 -23.75
CA ILE A 86 -1.77 17.52 -23.16
C ILE A 86 -1.43 18.87 -23.85
N ASP A 87 -2.42 19.76 -23.89
CA ASP A 87 -2.28 21.13 -24.39
C ASP A 87 -2.28 22.15 -23.24
N GLU A 88 -1.68 23.33 -23.45
CA GLU A 88 -1.62 24.40 -22.46
C GLU A 88 -3.02 24.89 -22.03
N ASP A 89 -4.00 24.78 -22.93
CA ASP A 89 -5.39 25.16 -22.66
C ASP A 89 -6.17 24.06 -21.92
N ASN A 90 -5.68 22.81 -21.95
CA ASN A 90 -6.34 21.63 -21.38
C ASN A 90 -5.66 21.07 -20.12
N ILE A 91 -4.82 21.87 -19.46
CA ILE A 91 -4.11 21.45 -18.24
C ILE A 91 -5.08 20.97 -17.16
N GLU A 92 -6.17 21.70 -16.89
CA GLU A 92 -7.16 21.34 -15.87
C GLU A 92 -7.90 20.01 -16.17
N PRO A 93 -8.53 19.82 -17.35
CA PRO A 93 -9.20 18.56 -17.68
C PRO A 93 -8.23 17.37 -17.77
N ASP A 94 -7.03 17.54 -18.32
CA ASP A 94 -6.03 16.47 -18.42
C ASP A 94 -5.52 16.07 -17.02
N SER A 95 -5.31 17.04 -16.15
CA SER A 95 -4.95 16.78 -14.74
C SER A 95 -6.06 16.04 -14.00
N PHE A 96 -7.33 16.39 -14.26
CA PHE A 96 -8.47 15.64 -13.70
C PHE A 96 -8.49 14.20 -14.18
N ALA A 97 -8.27 13.95 -15.48
CA ALA A 97 -8.25 12.61 -16.05
C ALA A 97 -7.15 11.75 -15.42
N LEU A 98 -5.93 12.28 -15.34
CA LEU A 98 -4.79 11.60 -14.71
C LEU A 98 -5.05 11.34 -13.22
N PHE A 99 -5.51 12.35 -12.50
CA PHE A 99 -5.82 12.22 -11.07
C PHE A 99 -6.93 11.19 -10.82
N ARG A 100 -7.96 11.15 -11.67
CA ARG A 100 -9.06 10.18 -11.57
C ARG A 100 -8.55 8.75 -11.71
N LEU A 101 -7.70 8.48 -12.71
CA LEU A 101 -7.10 7.17 -12.92
C LEU A 101 -6.23 6.74 -11.73
N LEU A 102 -5.40 7.66 -11.23
CA LEU A 102 -4.58 7.44 -10.04
C LEU A 102 -5.45 7.09 -8.83
N MET A 103 -6.49 7.89 -8.57
CA MET A 103 -7.36 7.71 -7.42
C MET A 103 -8.24 6.46 -7.50
N GLN A 104 -8.61 6.00 -8.70
CA GLN A 104 -9.30 4.72 -8.86
C GLN A 104 -8.46 3.56 -8.33
N GLN A 105 -7.16 3.55 -8.58
CA GLN A 105 -6.26 2.54 -8.04
C GLN A 105 -5.95 2.74 -6.55
N MET A 106 -5.82 4.00 -6.10
CA MET A 106 -5.51 4.33 -4.71
C MET A 106 -6.72 4.23 -3.78
N SER A 107 -7.95 4.17 -4.32
CA SER A 107 -9.21 4.20 -3.57
C SER A 107 -9.24 3.25 -2.35
N PRO A 108 -8.80 1.97 -2.43
CA PRO A 108 -8.77 1.08 -1.27
C PRO A 108 -7.93 1.58 -0.08
N LEU A 109 -6.92 2.42 -0.34
CA LEU A 109 -6.03 2.99 0.68
C LEU A 109 -6.63 4.19 1.42
N TYR A 110 -7.76 4.71 0.95
CA TYR A 110 -8.43 5.88 1.53
C TYR A 110 -9.78 5.56 2.19
N HIS A 111 -10.27 4.33 2.09
CA HIS A 111 -11.50 3.93 2.79
C HIS A 111 -11.27 3.92 4.30
N SER A 112 -12.02 4.75 5.03
CA SER A 112 -12.13 4.68 6.48
C SER A 112 -12.98 3.48 6.90
N HIS A 113 -12.87 3.10 8.18
CA HIS A 113 -13.69 2.02 8.75
C HIS A 113 -15.19 2.25 8.48
N PRO A 114 -16.01 1.19 8.35
CA PRO A 114 -17.44 1.29 8.07
C PRO A 114 -18.27 2.14 9.04
N ARG A 115 -17.69 2.63 10.14
CA ARG A 115 -18.35 3.52 11.10
C ARG A 115 -18.40 4.99 10.67
N ASP A 116 -17.55 5.42 9.74
CA ASP A 116 -17.50 6.81 9.27
C ASP A 116 -18.34 7.07 8.01
N GLY A 117 -19.06 6.04 7.54
CA GLY A 117 -20.09 6.18 6.50
C GLY A 117 -21.40 6.58 7.14
N ILE A 118 -21.97 7.69 6.65
CA ILE A 118 -23.36 8.14 6.83
C ILE A 118 -24.28 6.96 7.17
N ARG A 119 -25.04 7.09 8.27
CA ARG A 119 -26.26 6.30 8.54
C ARG A 119 -27.07 6.20 7.25
N GLN A 120 -26.90 5.14 6.48
CA GLN A 120 -27.95 4.70 5.59
C GLN A 120 -29.07 4.28 6.52
N LYS A 121 -30.10 5.14 6.62
CA LYS A 121 -31.40 4.75 7.15
C LYS A 121 -31.85 3.56 6.30
N GLN A 122 -31.59 2.35 6.78
CA GLN A 122 -32.41 1.21 6.42
C GLN A 122 -33.83 1.55 6.88
N PRO A 123 -34.84 1.48 6.02
CA PRO A 123 -36.22 1.65 6.45
C PRO A 123 -36.59 0.44 7.31
N ASN A 124 -36.94 0.73 8.56
CA ASN A 124 -37.64 -0.10 9.55
C ASN A 124 -38.02 -1.53 9.12
N GLY A 125 -37.25 -2.50 9.60
CA GLY A 125 -37.72 -3.86 9.88
C GLY A 125 -37.75 -4.06 11.40
N THR A 126 -38.94 -4.17 11.96
CA THR A 126 -39.24 -4.46 13.37
C THR A 126 -38.57 -5.77 13.85
N GLY A 127 -37.89 -5.75 15.01
CA GLY A 127 -37.54 -6.99 15.71
C GLY A 127 -36.41 -6.90 16.73
N ASN A 128 -36.78 -6.83 18.01
CA ASN A 128 -36.02 -7.17 19.22
C ASN A 128 -34.74 -6.41 19.59
N LYS A 129 -34.90 -5.49 20.56
CA LYS A 129 -33.87 -5.09 21.52
C LYS A 129 -33.51 -6.29 22.40
N HIS A 130 -32.33 -6.87 22.22
CA HIS A 130 -31.65 -7.56 23.30
C HIS A 130 -30.55 -6.63 23.82
N LEU A 131 -30.69 -6.24 25.08
CA LEU A 131 -29.66 -5.60 25.87
C LEU A 131 -28.54 -6.62 26.09
N SER A 132 -27.32 -6.25 25.72
CA SER A 132 -26.11 -6.89 26.23
C SER A 132 -25.12 -5.80 26.64
N GLU A 133 -25.18 -5.47 27.93
CA GLU A 133 -24.08 -4.83 28.66
C GLU A 133 -22.82 -5.69 28.60
N GLY A 134 -21.66 -5.01 28.60
CA GLY A 134 -20.39 -5.58 29.09
C GLY A 134 -19.57 -6.38 28.08
N GLY A 135 -18.57 -5.74 27.47
CA GLY A 135 -17.55 -6.46 26.70
C GLY A 135 -16.50 -5.54 26.07
N ILE A 136 -15.46 -5.23 26.84
CA ILE A 136 -14.22 -4.59 26.38
C ILE A 136 -13.58 -5.51 25.33
N GLY A 137 -13.47 -5.02 24.09
CA GLY A 137 -12.87 -5.78 22.99
C GLY A 137 -13.30 -5.23 21.63
N SER A 138 -12.90 -4.00 21.32
CA SER A 138 -13.06 -3.43 19.99
C SER A 138 -12.25 -4.23 18.96
N GLY A 139 -12.84 -5.30 18.42
CA GLY A 139 -12.37 -5.96 17.21
C GLY A 139 -12.53 -5.01 16.02
N SER A 140 -11.58 -4.09 15.86
CA SER A 140 -11.56 -3.12 14.77
C SER A 140 -11.59 -3.85 13.44
N LEU A 141 -12.62 -3.61 12.62
CA LEU A 141 -12.70 -4.11 11.24
C LEU A 141 -11.49 -3.57 10.45
N LYS A 142 -10.43 -4.38 10.29
CA LYS A 142 -9.19 -3.95 9.63
C LYS A 142 -9.46 -3.48 8.20
N THR A 143 -9.06 -2.25 7.89
CA THR A 143 -9.19 -1.69 6.53
C THR A 143 -8.23 -2.38 5.56
N PRO A 144 -8.44 -2.27 4.23
CA PRO A 144 -7.46 -2.73 3.24
C PRO A 144 -6.06 -2.15 3.48
N LEU A 145 -5.98 -0.90 3.94
CA LEU A 145 -4.72 -0.27 4.30
C LEU A 145 -4.08 -0.88 5.53
N ASP A 146 -4.85 -1.18 6.59
CA ASP A 146 -4.33 -1.83 7.79
C ASP A 146 -3.77 -3.21 7.47
N ASN A 147 -4.47 -3.97 6.61
CA ASN A 147 -4.01 -5.27 6.13
C ASN A 147 -2.71 -5.15 5.33
N ARG A 148 -2.59 -4.10 4.51
CA ARG A 148 -1.39 -3.82 3.70
C ARG A 148 -0.20 -3.44 4.56
N VAL A 149 -0.38 -2.54 5.53
CA VAL A 149 0.66 -2.17 6.50
C VAL A 149 1.08 -3.39 7.32
N TYR A 150 0.13 -4.20 7.78
CA TYR A 150 0.41 -5.44 8.49
C TYR A 150 1.25 -6.40 7.64
N MET A 151 0.91 -6.54 6.35
CA MET A 151 1.66 -7.36 5.42
C MET A 151 3.12 -6.93 5.29
N ILE A 152 3.35 -5.66 5.02
CA ILE A 152 4.70 -5.15 4.78
C ILE A 152 5.55 -5.32 6.05
N HIS A 153 5.00 -4.96 7.22
CA HIS A 153 5.78 -4.96 8.46
C HIS A 153 5.86 -6.32 9.17
N HIS A 154 4.73 -6.94 9.50
CA HIS A 154 4.74 -8.15 10.32
C HIS A 154 5.06 -9.42 9.53
N VAL A 155 4.92 -9.38 8.21
CA VAL A 155 5.21 -10.53 7.35
C VAL A 155 6.49 -10.32 6.55
N MET A 156 6.53 -9.30 5.69
CA MET A 156 7.64 -9.15 4.74
C MET A 156 8.93 -8.70 5.44
N LEU A 157 8.86 -7.66 6.30
CA LEU A 157 10.02 -7.18 7.05
C LEU A 157 10.54 -8.22 8.02
N ARG A 158 9.67 -8.97 8.70
CA ARG A 158 10.09 -10.06 9.59
C ARG A 158 10.87 -11.16 8.85
N ARG A 159 10.57 -11.42 7.58
CA ARG A 159 11.28 -12.40 6.75
C ARG A 159 12.61 -11.85 6.24
N LEU A 160 12.59 -10.62 5.73
CA LEU A 160 13.77 -9.99 5.12
C LEU A 160 14.80 -9.59 6.19
N GLU A 161 14.35 -8.94 7.26
CA GLU A 161 15.20 -8.39 8.33
C GLU A 161 14.61 -8.65 9.73
N PRO A 162 14.73 -9.89 10.26
CA PRO A 162 14.13 -10.25 11.55
C PRO A 162 14.62 -9.40 12.72
N GLN A 163 15.92 -9.05 12.74
CA GLN A 163 16.51 -8.27 13.83
C GLN A 163 15.93 -6.86 13.91
N LEU A 164 15.80 -6.19 12.77
CA LEU A 164 15.18 -4.86 12.67
C LEU A 164 13.70 -4.93 13.06
N TYR A 165 12.98 -5.92 12.58
CA TYR A 165 11.59 -6.16 12.96
C TYR A 165 11.42 -6.25 14.48
N PHE A 166 12.13 -7.17 15.14
CA PHE A 166 12.02 -7.35 16.59
C PHE A 166 12.45 -6.10 17.38
N ARG A 167 13.40 -5.31 16.86
CA ARG A 167 13.78 -4.04 17.47
C ARG A 167 12.64 -3.02 17.41
N LEU A 168 12.00 -2.85 16.25
CA LEU A 168 10.85 -1.95 16.10
C LEU A 168 9.67 -2.37 16.98
N GLU A 169 9.41 -3.68 17.09
CA GLU A 169 8.40 -4.22 18.00
C GLU A 169 8.75 -3.95 19.48
N LYS A 170 10.02 -4.18 19.89
CA LYS A 170 10.47 -3.91 21.26
C LYS A 170 10.36 -2.44 21.63
N LEU A 171 10.58 -1.54 20.67
CA LEU A 171 10.42 -0.09 20.84
C LEU A 171 8.95 0.37 20.73
N ASN A 172 8.00 -0.56 20.49
CA ASN A 172 6.58 -0.25 20.27
C ASN A 172 6.34 0.79 19.16
N VAL A 173 7.17 0.78 18.11
CA VAL A 173 6.99 1.69 16.97
C VAL A 173 5.90 1.13 16.07
N LEU A 174 4.71 1.76 16.13
CA LEU A 174 3.57 1.35 15.32
C LEU A 174 3.84 1.60 13.82
N PRO A 175 3.76 0.58 12.95
CA PRO A 175 4.03 0.69 11.52
C PRO A 175 3.17 1.75 10.81
N GLN A 176 1.95 1.95 11.31
CA GLN A 176 1.01 2.95 10.81
C GLN A 176 1.59 4.36 10.89
N LEU A 177 2.42 4.68 11.88
CA LEU A 177 2.94 6.04 12.09
C LEU A 177 3.85 6.51 10.96
N TYR A 178 4.50 5.59 10.23
CA TYR A 178 5.35 5.94 9.10
C TYR A 178 4.81 5.45 7.75
N MET A 179 4.22 4.25 7.69
CA MET A 179 3.76 3.69 6.40
C MET A 179 2.48 4.31 5.87
N LEU A 180 1.57 4.83 6.73
CA LEU A 180 0.31 5.40 6.25
C LEU A 180 0.54 6.53 5.25
N ARG A 181 1.50 7.40 5.55
CA ARG A 181 1.85 8.54 4.70
C ARG A 181 2.49 8.08 3.41
N TRP A 182 3.44 7.14 3.48
CA TRP A 182 4.14 6.60 2.31
C TRP A 182 3.18 5.95 1.32
N LEU A 183 2.26 5.13 1.85
CA LEU A 183 1.29 4.40 1.04
C LEU A 183 0.24 5.31 0.43
N ARG A 184 -0.25 6.32 1.16
CA ARG A 184 -1.28 7.23 0.64
C ARG A 184 -0.72 8.29 -0.29
N LEU A 185 0.51 8.74 -0.07
CA LEU A 185 1.11 9.83 -0.83
C LEU A 185 2.16 9.36 -1.84
N LEU A 186 2.34 8.05 -2.03
CA LEU A 186 3.31 7.47 -2.96
C LEU A 186 4.71 8.07 -2.80
N PHE A 187 5.15 8.22 -1.55
CA PHE A 187 6.41 8.85 -1.17
C PHE A 187 6.57 10.35 -1.52
N ALA A 188 5.51 11.06 -1.92
CA ALA A 188 5.59 12.48 -2.30
C ALA A 188 6.08 13.40 -1.16
N ARG A 189 6.03 12.95 0.10
CA ARG A 189 6.56 13.69 1.26
C ARG A 189 7.99 13.30 1.63
N GLU A 190 8.45 12.16 1.14
CA GLU A 190 9.74 11.53 1.43
C GLU A 190 10.77 11.79 0.35
N ALA A 191 10.33 12.05 -0.89
CA ALA A 191 11.18 12.60 -1.93
C ALA A 191 11.51 14.07 -1.63
N SER A 192 12.79 14.45 -1.76
CA SER A 192 13.21 15.83 -1.52
C SER A 192 12.70 16.80 -2.58
N ASP A 193 12.60 16.34 -3.83
CA ASP A 193 12.11 17.11 -4.98
C ASP A 193 11.34 16.23 -5.98
N ILE A 194 10.82 16.87 -7.03
CA ILE A 194 10.06 16.18 -8.08
C ILE A 194 10.93 15.22 -8.90
N ASN A 195 12.22 15.49 -9.08
CA ASN A 195 13.13 14.64 -9.85
C ASN A 195 13.42 13.32 -9.13
N GLN A 196 13.39 13.33 -7.79
CA GLN A 196 13.38 12.12 -6.98
C GLN A 196 12.03 11.42 -6.98
N LEU A 197 10.91 12.16 -7.03
CA LEU A 197 9.58 11.55 -6.99
C LEU A 197 9.20 10.85 -8.31
N LEU A 198 9.51 11.43 -9.47
CA LEU A 198 9.08 10.91 -10.77
C LEU A 198 9.52 9.46 -11.04
N PRO A 199 10.78 9.04 -10.80
CA PRO A 199 11.17 7.64 -10.99
C PRO A 199 10.38 6.65 -10.13
N LEU A 200 9.94 7.06 -8.93
CA LEU A 200 9.10 6.24 -8.07
C LEU A 200 7.71 6.08 -8.69
N LEU A 201 7.13 7.18 -9.19
CA LEU A 201 5.82 7.17 -9.82
C LEU A 201 5.82 6.42 -11.15
N ASP A 202 6.84 6.58 -11.98
CA ASP A 202 6.98 5.86 -13.25
C ASP A 202 6.99 4.35 -13.04
N ALA A 203 7.75 3.88 -12.04
CA ALA A 203 7.81 2.46 -11.69
C ALA A 203 6.47 1.94 -11.14
N LEU A 204 5.81 2.74 -10.29
CA LEU A 204 4.52 2.39 -9.70
C LEU A 204 3.38 2.35 -10.73
N LEU A 205 3.34 3.31 -11.66
CA LEU A 205 2.30 3.43 -12.68
C LEU A 205 2.55 2.48 -13.86
N GLY A 206 3.81 2.22 -14.20
CA GLY A 206 4.20 1.20 -15.18
C GLY A 206 3.82 -0.22 -14.74
N ASN A 207 3.84 -0.49 -13.42
CA ASN A 207 3.41 -1.76 -12.85
C ASN A 207 1.94 -1.72 -12.41
N SER A 208 1.04 -1.84 -13.40
CA SER A 208 -0.41 -1.58 -13.27
C SER A 208 -1.18 -2.48 -12.29
N LYS A 209 -0.59 -3.55 -11.74
CA LYS A 209 -1.30 -4.49 -10.85
C LYS A 209 -1.24 -4.03 -9.39
N GLY A 210 -2.28 -3.31 -8.96
CA GLY A 210 -2.61 -3.11 -7.54
C GLY A 210 -1.58 -2.36 -6.70
N PHE A 211 -0.65 -1.64 -7.35
CA PHE A 211 0.54 -1.07 -6.71
C PHE A 211 1.35 -2.11 -5.93
N GLU A 212 1.42 -3.39 -6.33
CA GLU A 212 2.16 -4.40 -5.56
C GLU A 212 3.61 -3.98 -5.27
N LEU A 213 4.28 -3.36 -6.26
CA LEU A 213 5.63 -2.83 -6.14
C LEU A 213 5.79 -1.86 -4.96
N LEU A 214 4.75 -1.08 -4.63
CA LEU A 214 4.75 -0.14 -3.50
C LEU A 214 5.05 -0.84 -2.16
N ASN A 215 4.60 -2.09 -1.99
CA ASN A 215 4.90 -2.86 -0.78
C ASN A 215 6.41 -3.09 -0.64
N TYR A 216 7.05 -3.46 -1.74
CA TYR A 216 8.47 -3.74 -1.80
C TYR A 216 9.31 -2.46 -1.71
N MET A 217 8.81 -1.33 -2.22
CA MET A 217 9.44 -0.03 -2.02
C MET A 217 9.41 0.41 -0.55
N CYS A 218 8.27 0.25 0.15
CA CYS A 218 8.22 0.50 1.59
C CYS A 218 9.18 -0.42 2.36
N LEU A 219 9.24 -1.69 1.99
CA LEU A 219 10.13 -2.67 2.60
C LEU A 219 11.61 -2.32 2.37
N ALA A 220 11.99 -2.04 1.12
CA ALA A 220 13.35 -1.65 0.74
C ALA A 220 13.79 -0.37 1.45
N LEU A 221 12.89 0.61 1.62
CA LEU A 221 13.19 1.84 2.35
C LEU A 221 13.49 1.56 3.83
N VAL A 222 12.68 0.74 4.50
CA VAL A 222 12.92 0.38 5.90
C VAL A 222 14.21 -0.43 6.05
N ALA A 223 14.44 -1.40 5.16
CA ALA A 223 15.64 -2.23 5.18
C ALA A 223 16.92 -1.41 4.89
N GLY A 224 16.86 -0.43 3.98
CA GLY A 224 17.97 0.47 3.69
C GLY A 224 18.37 1.35 4.88
N LEU A 225 17.46 1.60 5.82
CA LEU A 225 17.72 2.37 7.04
C LEU A 225 18.16 1.49 8.23
N LYS A 226 18.32 0.17 8.03
CA LYS A 226 18.64 -0.79 9.10
C LYS A 226 19.82 -0.37 9.96
N ASP A 227 20.93 0.01 9.34
CA ASP A 227 22.18 0.33 10.06
C ASP A 227 22.02 1.60 10.94
N GLU A 228 21.21 2.56 10.48
CA GLU A 228 20.84 3.71 11.30
C GLU A 228 19.92 3.29 12.45
N LEU A 229 18.87 2.53 12.15
CA LEU A 229 17.81 2.18 13.10
C LEU A 229 18.22 1.15 14.17
N THR A 230 19.30 0.39 13.91
CA THR A 230 19.81 -0.64 14.84
C THR A 230 20.76 -0.06 15.91
N LYS A 231 21.04 1.24 15.86
CA LYS A 231 21.83 1.92 16.90
C LYS A 231 21.12 1.80 18.26
N LYS A 232 21.88 1.36 19.28
CA LYS A 232 21.33 0.96 20.60
C LYS A 232 20.64 2.09 21.34
N GLU A 233 21.00 3.34 21.07
CA GLU A 233 20.58 4.53 21.82
C GLU A 233 19.27 5.16 21.35
N PHE A 234 18.64 4.64 20.29
CA PHE A 234 17.43 5.26 19.77
C PHE A 234 16.19 4.97 20.62
N GLU A 235 15.58 6.06 21.09
CA GLU A 235 14.22 6.13 21.59
C GLU A 235 13.19 6.05 20.44
N PRO A 236 11.93 5.65 20.71
CA PRO A 236 10.89 5.51 19.69
C PRO A 236 10.68 6.76 18.81
N ALA A 237 10.81 7.96 19.39
CA ALA A 237 10.65 9.22 18.66
C ALA A 237 11.78 9.47 17.63
N GLU A 238 13.02 9.09 17.94
CA GLU A 238 14.16 9.27 17.05
C GLU A 238 14.14 8.24 15.90
N VAL A 239 13.65 7.03 16.17
CA VAL A 239 13.34 6.04 15.12
C VAL A 239 12.32 6.62 14.14
N LEU A 240 11.21 7.18 14.64
CA LEU A 240 10.18 7.77 13.79
C LEU A 240 10.71 8.99 13.00
N LYS A 241 11.51 9.86 13.61
CA LYS A 241 12.18 10.97 12.90
C LYS A 241 13.07 10.48 11.78
N THR A 242 13.82 9.40 12.01
CA THR A 242 14.71 8.82 11.01
C THR A 242 13.91 8.23 9.84
N LEU A 243 12.85 7.46 10.13
CA LEU A 243 11.97 6.91 9.11
C LEU A 243 11.29 8.03 8.30
N LEU A 244 10.74 9.05 8.97
CA LEU A 244 9.91 10.10 8.35
C LEU A 244 10.73 11.26 7.72
N ARG A 245 12.06 11.18 7.70
CA ARG A 245 12.94 12.21 7.16
C ARG A 245 12.69 12.39 5.66
N ARG A 246 12.73 13.64 5.16
CA ARG A 246 12.60 13.96 3.72
C ARG A 246 13.76 13.46 2.84
N GLN A 247 14.81 12.91 3.46
CA GLN A 247 15.99 12.38 2.78
C GLN A 247 16.12 10.87 3.00
N SER A 248 15.07 10.21 3.51
CA SER A 248 15.07 8.74 3.60
C SER A 248 15.27 8.10 2.22
N ILE A 249 14.86 8.79 1.14
CA ILE A 249 15.12 8.40 -0.24
C ILE A 249 16.33 9.17 -0.78
N ALA A 250 17.53 8.64 -0.56
CA ALA A 250 18.76 9.23 -1.10
C ALA A 250 18.85 9.06 -2.63
N ASN A 251 18.45 7.88 -3.14
CA ASN A 251 18.45 7.56 -4.56
C ASN A 251 17.18 6.79 -4.93
N SER A 252 16.26 7.46 -5.62
CA SER A 252 14.97 6.90 -6.01
C SER A 252 15.08 5.72 -6.97
N ARG A 253 16.04 5.76 -7.91
CA ARG A 253 16.23 4.65 -8.87
C ARG A 253 16.77 3.41 -8.17
N ALA A 254 17.74 3.58 -7.27
CA ALA A 254 18.25 2.47 -6.46
C ALA A 254 17.15 1.88 -5.56
N LEU A 255 16.25 2.71 -5.02
CA LEU A 255 15.10 2.23 -4.25
C LEU A 255 14.14 1.39 -5.11
N VAL A 256 13.85 1.83 -6.33
CA VAL A 256 13.01 1.08 -7.29
C VAL A 256 13.68 -0.24 -7.66
N GLU A 257 14.97 -0.22 -8.00
CA GLU A 257 15.73 -1.42 -8.35
C GLU A 257 15.75 -2.43 -7.20
N ALA A 258 16.02 -1.97 -5.97
CA ALA A 258 15.95 -2.82 -4.78
C ALA A 258 14.54 -3.42 -4.59
N ALA A 259 13.49 -2.63 -4.79
CA ALA A 259 12.11 -3.10 -4.70
C ALA A 259 11.79 -4.15 -5.78
N GLU A 260 12.27 -3.99 -7.01
CA GLU A 260 12.09 -4.96 -8.09
C GLU A 260 12.81 -6.28 -7.82
N VAL A 261 14.02 -6.22 -7.23
CA VAL A 261 14.74 -7.42 -6.80
C VAL A 261 13.95 -8.16 -5.72
N LEU A 262 13.46 -7.44 -4.71
CA LEU A 262 12.61 -8.02 -3.64
C LEU A 262 11.28 -8.56 -4.19
N HIS A 263 10.71 -7.93 -5.21
CA HIS A 263 9.48 -8.40 -5.86
C HIS A 263 9.66 -9.75 -6.57
N LYS A 264 10.85 -9.98 -7.15
CA LYS A 264 11.22 -11.25 -7.80
C LYS A 264 11.59 -12.35 -6.80
N ASP A 265 11.89 -12.00 -5.54
CA ASP A 265 12.21 -12.95 -4.50
C ASP A 265 10.97 -13.75 -4.07
N LYS A 266 11.00 -15.06 -4.33
CA LYS A 266 9.91 -16.00 -4.03
C LYS A 266 9.63 -16.15 -2.53
N LEU A 267 10.61 -15.94 -1.65
CA LEU A 267 10.42 -16.08 -0.20
C LEU A 267 9.65 -14.89 0.38
N ILE A 268 9.84 -13.71 -0.22
CA ILE A 268 9.21 -12.46 0.21
C ILE A 268 7.83 -12.30 -0.45
N SER A 269 7.70 -12.70 -1.72
CA SER A 269 6.49 -12.52 -2.53
C SER A 269 5.35 -13.53 -2.29
N MET A 270 5.52 -14.52 -1.41
CA MET A 270 4.49 -15.56 -1.21
C MET A 270 3.14 -14.99 -0.71
N PRO A 271 2.00 -15.32 -1.35
CA PRO A 271 0.69 -14.85 -0.95
C PRO A 271 0.16 -15.44 0.36
N VAL A 272 -0.74 -14.69 0.97
CA VAL A 272 -1.23 -14.82 2.35
C VAL A 272 -2.33 -15.89 2.50
N ALA A 273 -2.77 -16.52 1.41
CA ALA A 273 -3.74 -17.61 1.47
C ALA A 273 -3.23 -18.83 2.27
N GLN A 274 -1.91 -19.02 2.37
CA GLN A 274 -1.27 -20.01 3.27
C GLN A 274 -1.11 -19.49 4.71
N MET A 275 -1.69 -18.33 5.05
CA MET A 275 -1.32 -17.53 6.22
C MET A 275 -2.49 -17.24 7.17
N GLN A 276 -3.68 -17.82 6.94
CA GLN A 276 -4.79 -17.83 7.93
C GLN A 276 -4.35 -18.37 9.31
N VAL A 277 -3.21 -19.06 9.37
CA VAL A 277 -2.55 -19.55 10.60
C VAL A 277 -1.93 -18.43 11.46
N TYR A 278 -1.58 -17.27 10.88
CA TYR A 278 -0.87 -16.19 11.61
C TYR A 278 -1.77 -15.14 12.27
N ASN A 279 -3.09 -15.19 12.03
CA ASN A 279 -4.06 -14.29 12.66
C ASN A 279 -4.54 -14.78 14.04
N ALA A 280 -3.98 -15.87 14.58
CA ALA A 280 -4.22 -16.24 15.96
C ALA A 280 -3.51 -15.21 16.88
N PRO A 281 -4.19 -14.63 17.88
CA PRO A 281 -3.53 -13.77 18.85
C PRO A 281 -2.40 -14.56 19.52
N LEU A 282 -1.20 -13.98 19.56
CA LEU A 282 -0.07 -14.54 20.28
C LEU A 282 -0.44 -14.61 21.77
N GLN A 283 -0.78 -15.80 22.27
CA GLN A 283 -0.78 -16.02 23.71
C GLN A 283 0.66 -15.90 24.20
N GLY A 284 0.84 -15.14 25.30
CA GLY A 284 2.10 -14.54 25.74
C GLY A 284 3.25 -15.47 26.15
N ASN A 285 3.35 -16.70 25.63
CA ASN A 285 4.41 -17.66 25.98
C ASN A 285 5.15 -18.24 24.75
N GLY A 286 5.19 -17.54 23.62
CA GLY A 286 6.22 -17.76 22.58
C GLY A 286 6.31 -19.16 21.96
N SER A 287 5.30 -20.02 22.10
CA SER A 287 5.33 -21.39 21.58
C SER A 287 4.40 -21.55 20.37
N ARG A 288 4.93 -22.16 19.30
CA ARG A 288 4.28 -22.35 17.99
C ARG A 288 3.22 -23.46 18.07
N ILE A 289 2.05 -23.27 17.47
CA ILE A 289 1.11 -24.37 17.22
C ILE A 289 1.79 -25.37 16.27
N GLU A 290 1.98 -26.60 16.72
CA GLU A 290 2.48 -27.69 15.87
C GLU A 290 1.47 -28.01 14.77
N VAL A 291 1.97 -28.08 13.53
CA VAL A 291 1.19 -28.46 12.36
C VAL A 291 0.98 -29.97 12.40
N VAL A 292 -0.24 -30.41 12.72
CA VAL A 292 -0.70 -31.75 12.38
C VAL A 292 -0.82 -31.82 10.86
N GLN A 293 0.17 -32.42 10.21
CA GLN A 293 0.07 -32.76 8.79
C GLN A 293 -1.07 -33.77 8.61
N ASN A 294 -2.18 -33.30 8.04
CA ASN A 294 -3.29 -34.17 7.68
C ASN A 294 -2.89 -34.98 6.43
N LYS A 295 -2.25 -36.14 6.64
CA LYS A 295 -2.05 -37.15 5.60
C LYS A 295 -3.39 -37.79 5.30
N HIS A 296 -4.07 -37.35 4.24
CA HIS A 296 -5.19 -38.09 3.68
C HIS A 296 -4.69 -39.41 3.06
N GLY A 297 -5.10 -40.52 3.69
CA GLY A 297 -5.84 -41.55 2.97
C GLY A 297 -5.05 -42.60 2.19
N GLY A 298 -4.24 -43.42 2.87
CA GLY A 298 -3.78 -44.71 2.37
C GLY A 298 -4.21 -45.84 3.31
N ARG A 299 -5.39 -46.43 3.06
CA ARG A 299 -5.95 -47.60 3.77
C ARG A 299 -4.88 -48.67 4.04
N ARG A 300 -4.62 -49.00 5.31
CA ARG A 300 -4.11 -50.33 5.68
C ARG A 300 -4.90 -50.90 6.84
N ASN A 301 -5.66 -51.92 6.47
CA ASN A 301 -6.44 -52.82 7.30
C ASN A 301 -5.49 -53.65 8.18
N ARG A 302 -5.54 -53.51 9.51
CA ARG A 302 -5.03 -54.51 10.45
C ARG A 302 -5.93 -54.59 11.68
N ARG A 303 -6.82 -55.58 11.66
CA ARG A 303 -7.41 -56.17 12.86
C ARG A 303 -6.30 -56.83 13.67
N ALA A 304 -6.09 -56.39 14.90
CA ALA A 304 -5.41 -57.16 15.94
C ALA A 304 -5.91 -56.66 17.31
N GLY A 305 -6.87 -57.38 17.88
CA GLY A 305 -7.29 -57.23 19.26
C GLY A 305 -7.06 -58.56 19.99
N GLN A 306 -5.86 -58.74 20.54
CA GLN A 306 -5.63 -59.54 21.74
C GLN A 306 -6.16 -58.69 22.92
N GLY A 307 -7.01 -59.21 23.78
CA GLY A 307 -6.58 -60.06 24.89
C GLY A 307 -6.23 -59.18 26.09
N ARG A 308 -7.17 -59.00 27.02
CA ARG A 308 -6.90 -58.48 28.36
C ARG A 308 -7.61 -59.34 29.40
N GLY A 309 -6.83 -60.18 30.06
CA GLY A 309 -7.18 -60.78 31.33
C GLY A 309 -6.68 -59.92 32.50
N GLY A 310 -7.44 -59.97 33.59
CA GLY A 310 -6.89 -60.33 34.90
C GLY A 310 -6.53 -59.23 35.91
N GLY A 311 -7.36 -59.16 36.97
CA GLY A 311 -7.00 -58.87 38.37
C GLY A 311 -6.77 -57.39 38.72
N GLY A 312 -7.47 -56.76 39.68
CA GLY A 312 -7.81 -57.19 41.05
C GLY A 312 -7.11 -56.19 42.00
N GLY A 313 -7.63 -55.65 43.09
CA GLY A 313 -8.89 -55.77 43.83
C GLY A 313 -8.83 -54.89 45.10
N GLY A 314 -9.92 -54.89 45.87
CA GLY A 314 -10.00 -54.44 47.28
C GLY A 314 -10.32 -52.95 47.50
N GLY A 315 -11.29 -52.53 48.33
CA GLY A 315 -12.19 -53.23 49.26
C GLY A 315 -12.91 -52.20 50.14
N GLY A 316 -13.94 -52.63 50.89
CA GLY A 316 -14.44 -51.86 52.05
C GLY A 316 -15.94 -51.55 52.10
N ARG A 317 -16.78 -52.58 52.29
CA ARG A 317 -18.17 -52.46 52.77
C ARG A 317 -18.19 -52.07 54.26
N ARG A 318 -19.25 -51.36 54.70
CA ARG A 318 -20.18 -51.81 55.78
C ARG A 318 -21.17 -50.70 56.15
N ARG A 319 -22.47 -51.04 56.15
CA ARG A 319 -23.38 -50.81 57.29
C ARG A 319 -24.53 -51.82 57.20
N ARG A 320 -24.73 -52.56 58.29
CA ARG A 320 -25.88 -53.43 58.59
C ARG A 320 -26.79 -52.65 59.54
N ARG A 321 -28.11 -52.86 59.40
CA ARG A 321 -29.19 -52.93 60.42
C ARG A 321 -28.87 -52.28 61.78
N ARG A 322 -29.71 -51.40 62.33
CA ARG A 322 -31.17 -51.32 62.34
C ARG A 322 -31.64 -49.88 62.12
#